data_AF-A0A9P7YLJ3-F1
#
_entry.id   AF-A0A9P7YLJ3-F1
#
_cell.length_a   1.000
_cell.length_b   1.000
_cell.length_c   1.000
_cell.angle_alpha   90.00
_cell.angle_beta   90.00
_cell.angle_gamma   90.00
#
_symmetry.space_group_name_H-M   'P 1'
#
loop_
_entity.id
_entity.type
_entity.pdbx_description
1 polymer ?
#
loop_
_entity_poly.entity_id
_entity_poly.type
_entity_poly.pdbx_seq_one_letter_code
_entity_poly.pdbx_strand_id
1 'polypeptide(L)'
;MQWFIVLSLGLAVFAPLSNALLRFQCSQLVIQRLDPLVNPGMVPSTHVHQIVGGSFNWTVATMHPKKDMPGESTCTTCSFSEDFSNYWTAVLYFRARNGTYKRVPQASQINGATGGITVYYMQDALYDQQQKSKVKAFPPGFRMFTGDVQARTKEQVARFRQNTYTCMKNAGTREPESLDFPKTTCAAGIMINQRFPTCWDGVNLDSPDHMTHMSYPETGTFESGGPCPATHPVRVPQVLFEVVWDTKKFNNKADWPTDGSQPFVWSFGDATGYANHADYVFGWKNDALQRLMDTPCVVNCPAANPKTQTTANMNKCSQNPVVDENIDGWINELPGGYQAQYH
;
A
#
# COMPACT_ATOMS: atom_id res chain seq x y z
N MET A 1 41.83 -38.58 -38.13
CA MET A 1 42.24 -37.85 -36.92
C MET A 1 41.02 -37.16 -36.34
N GLN A 2 40.78 -37.37 -35.06
CA GLN A 2 39.53 -37.13 -34.34
C GLN A 2 39.24 -35.63 -34.16
N TRP A 3 37.96 -35.26 -34.27
CA TRP A 3 37.44 -33.94 -33.94
C TRP A 3 37.23 -33.83 -32.44
N PHE A 4 37.88 -32.87 -31.78
CA PHE A 4 37.62 -32.53 -30.38
C PHE A 4 36.41 -31.61 -30.30
N ILE A 5 35.28 -32.14 -29.83
CA ILE A 5 34.14 -31.33 -29.37
C ILE A 5 34.44 -30.96 -27.92
N VAL A 6 34.72 -29.67 -27.67
CA VAL A 6 34.79 -29.11 -26.32
C VAL A 6 33.36 -28.93 -25.82
N LEU A 7 32.90 -29.86 -24.99
CA LEU A 7 31.64 -29.73 -24.26
C LEU A 7 31.89 -28.82 -23.05
N SER A 8 31.63 -27.53 -23.19
CA SER A 8 31.58 -26.60 -22.07
C SER A 8 30.33 -26.91 -21.23
N LEU A 9 30.50 -27.70 -20.15
CA LEU A 9 29.50 -27.80 -19.08
C LEU A 9 29.35 -26.42 -18.43
N GLY A 10 28.27 -25.71 -18.77
CA GLY A 10 27.84 -24.57 -18.00
C GLY A 10 27.46 -25.02 -16.59
N LEU A 11 28.23 -24.59 -15.59
CA LEU A 11 27.84 -24.66 -14.19
C LEU A 11 26.55 -23.83 -14.03
N ALA A 12 25.41 -24.50 -13.98
CA ALA A 12 24.19 -23.91 -13.46
C ALA A 12 24.45 -23.60 -11.98
N VAL A 13 24.73 -22.33 -11.68
CA VAL A 13 24.75 -21.84 -10.31
C VAL A 13 23.32 -21.96 -9.80
N PHE A 14 23.03 -23.03 -9.06
CA PHE A 14 21.84 -23.12 -8.24
C PHE A 14 21.99 -22.05 -7.16
N ALA A 15 21.41 -20.86 -7.41
CA ALA A 15 21.24 -19.87 -6.36
C ALA A 15 20.46 -20.56 -5.22
N PRO A 16 20.96 -20.55 -3.97
CA PRO A 16 20.23 -21.13 -2.85
C PRO A 16 18.84 -20.50 -2.81
N LEU A 17 17.81 -21.34 -2.64
CA LEU A 17 16.45 -20.86 -2.37
C LEU A 17 16.52 -20.03 -1.10
N SER A 18 16.13 -18.78 -1.25
CA SER A 18 16.27 -17.79 -0.20
C SER A 18 15.00 -16.95 -0.14
N ASN A 19 14.55 -16.76 1.09
CA ASN A 19 13.13 -16.72 1.43
C ASN A 19 12.87 -15.66 2.49
N ALA A 20 12.13 -14.61 2.17
CA ALA A 20 12.01 -13.41 2.97
C ALA A 20 10.56 -12.97 3.13
N LEU A 21 10.27 -12.52 4.35
CA LEU A 21 9.13 -11.66 4.67
C LEU A 21 9.65 -10.35 5.24
N LEU A 22 9.41 -9.24 4.54
CA LEU A 22 9.64 -7.90 5.08
C LEU A 22 8.35 -7.38 5.70
N ARG A 23 8.48 -6.76 6.86
CA ARG A 23 7.42 -5.98 7.51
C ARG A 23 8.08 -4.75 8.12
N PHE A 24 7.67 -3.57 7.70
CA PHE A 24 8.27 -2.32 8.17
C PHE A 24 7.28 -1.17 8.15
N GLN A 25 7.53 -0.17 9.00
CA GLN A 25 6.74 1.06 9.03
C GLN A 25 7.35 2.09 8.08
N CYS A 26 6.48 2.86 7.43
CA CYS A 26 6.79 4.19 6.91
C CYS A 26 5.94 5.24 7.63
N SER A 27 6.56 6.31 8.14
CA SER A 27 5.85 7.46 8.74
C SER A 27 5.15 8.28 7.65
N GLN A 28 4.22 9.15 8.05
CA GLN A 28 3.56 10.09 7.15
C GLN A 28 4.58 10.99 6.43
N LEU A 29 4.58 10.97 5.10
CA LEU A 29 5.30 11.96 4.30
C LEU A 29 4.47 13.23 4.20
N VAL A 30 3.25 13.11 3.68
CA VAL A 30 2.32 14.22 3.50
C VAL A 30 0.89 13.68 3.35
N ILE A 31 -0.11 14.48 3.75
CA ILE A 31 -1.52 14.22 3.46
C ILE A 31 -2.04 15.42 2.69
N GLN A 32 -2.52 15.20 1.47
CA GLN A 32 -3.01 16.24 0.58
C GLN A 32 -3.79 15.64 -0.58
N ARG A 33 -4.50 16.48 -1.32
CA ARG A 33 -5.18 16.10 -2.56
C ARG A 33 -4.22 16.11 -3.75
N LEU A 34 -3.37 15.09 -3.79
CA LEU A 34 -2.52 14.75 -4.93
C LEU A 34 -2.62 13.27 -5.22
N ASP A 35 -2.55 12.94 -6.50
CA ASP A 35 -2.51 11.57 -7.02
C ASP A 35 -1.69 11.56 -8.31
N PRO A 36 -0.35 11.55 -8.20
CA PRO A 36 0.52 11.72 -9.36
C PRO A 36 0.62 10.46 -10.25
N LEU A 37 0.02 9.34 -9.84
CA LEU A 37 -0.09 8.14 -10.67
C LEU A 37 -1.33 8.21 -11.54
N VAL A 38 -2.51 8.35 -10.94
CA VAL A 38 -3.80 8.30 -11.66
C VAL A 38 -4.20 9.67 -12.22
N ASN A 39 -3.79 10.78 -11.59
CA ASN A 39 -4.06 12.15 -12.04
C ASN A 39 -2.74 12.94 -12.25
N PRO A 40 -1.85 12.49 -13.16
CA PRO A 40 -0.56 13.13 -13.37
C PRO A 40 -0.70 14.58 -13.82
N GLY A 41 0.02 15.49 -13.17
CA GLY A 41 0.00 16.93 -13.42
C GLY A 41 -1.19 17.67 -12.82
N MET A 42 -2.12 16.97 -12.14
CA MET A 42 -3.29 17.57 -11.54
C MET A 42 -3.00 18.01 -10.10
N VAL A 43 -2.92 19.33 -9.89
CA VAL A 43 -2.72 19.95 -8.58
C VAL A 43 -3.82 20.99 -8.37
N PRO A 44 -4.80 20.76 -7.48
CA PRO A 44 -5.04 19.54 -6.69
C PRO A 44 -5.77 18.43 -7.47
N SER A 45 -5.55 17.16 -7.10
CA SER A 45 -6.23 15.99 -7.70
C SER A 45 -7.70 15.86 -7.26
N THR A 46 -8.34 14.73 -7.56
CA THR A 46 -9.77 14.53 -7.23
C THR A 46 -10.01 14.45 -5.72
N HIS A 47 -9.24 13.66 -4.97
CA HIS A 47 -9.47 13.41 -3.54
C HIS A 47 -8.18 13.31 -2.72
N VAL A 48 -8.32 13.37 -1.40
CA VAL A 48 -7.18 13.39 -0.46
C VAL A 48 -6.57 12.00 -0.31
N HIS A 49 -5.24 11.95 -0.39
CA HIS A 49 -4.42 10.77 -0.10
C HIS A 49 -3.51 11.03 1.10
N GLN A 50 -3.23 9.98 1.88
CA GLN A 50 -2.02 9.94 2.70
C GLN A 50 -0.92 9.26 1.91
N ILE A 51 0.25 9.86 1.92
CA ILE A 51 1.41 9.36 1.21
C ILE A 51 2.54 9.11 2.20
N VAL A 52 3.29 8.03 1.97
CA VAL A 52 4.53 7.69 2.67
C VAL A 52 5.62 7.31 1.65
N GLY A 53 6.87 7.26 2.10
CA GLY A 53 8.00 6.82 1.29
C GLY A 53 8.97 7.94 0.89
N GLY A 54 9.47 7.89 -0.34
CA GLY A 54 10.46 8.83 -0.88
C GLY A 54 9.97 10.28 -0.98
N SER A 55 10.83 11.23 -0.62
CA SER A 55 10.52 12.67 -0.53
C SER A 55 10.66 13.43 -1.86
N PHE A 56 10.22 12.85 -2.98
CA PHE A 56 10.35 13.52 -4.28
C PHE A 56 9.60 14.87 -4.32
N ASN A 57 9.88 15.68 -5.34
CA ASN A 57 9.23 16.98 -5.50
C ASN A 57 7.78 16.85 -6.01
N TRP A 58 6.81 16.95 -5.09
CA TRP A 58 5.37 16.84 -5.37
C TRP A 58 4.79 17.98 -6.20
N THR A 59 5.50 19.10 -6.40
CA THR A 59 5.00 20.23 -7.20
C THR A 59 4.79 19.88 -8.68
N VAL A 60 5.50 18.88 -9.19
CA VAL A 60 5.33 18.37 -10.57
C VAL A 60 4.15 17.39 -10.67
N ALA A 61 3.74 16.81 -9.54
CA ALA A 61 2.62 15.86 -9.40
C ALA A 61 2.56 14.77 -10.49
N THR A 62 3.69 14.14 -10.81
CA THR A 62 3.75 13.05 -11.81
C THR A 62 4.69 11.94 -11.38
N MET A 63 4.27 10.69 -11.59
CA MET A 63 5.05 9.45 -11.36
C MET A 63 5.38 8.73 -12.68
N HIS A 64 5.77 9.50 -13.71
CA HIS A 64 6.11 8.94 -15.02
C HIS A 64 7.19 7.82 -14.93
N PRO A 65 7.09 6.73 -15.71
CA PRO A 65 8.06 5.61 -15.77
C PRO A 65 9.54 5.91 -15.94
N LYS A 66 9.90 7.15 -16.26
CA LYS A 66 11.29 7.58 -16.50
C LYS A 66 11.89 8.30 -15.30
N LYS A 67 11.09 8.55 -14.25
CA LYS A 67 11.55 9.19 -13.03
C LYS A 67 12.45 8.26 -12.24
N ASP A 68 13.50 8.81 -11.69
CA ASP A 68 14.40 8.10 -10.79
C ASP A 68 13.93 8.33 -9.35
N MET A 69 12.99 7.51 -8.89
CA MET A 69 12.39 7.68 -7.56
C MET A 69 13.43 7.76 -6.42
N PRO A 70 14.45 6.87 -6.37
CA PRO A 70 15.53 7.02 -5.39
C PRO A 70 16.48 8.20 -5.62
N GLY A 71 16.74 8.62 -6.87
CA GLY A 71 17.62 9.76 -7.18
C GLY A 71 16.96 11.13 -7.02
N GLU A 72 15.64 11.20 -7.17
CA GLU A 72 14.84 12.42 -7.00
C GLU A 72 14.36 12.64 -5.55
N SER A 73 14.66 11.71 -4.65
CA SER A 73 14.29 11.78 -3.24
C SER A 73 15.51 12.01 -2.35
N THR A 74 15.43 13.00 -1.46
CA THR A 74 16.50 13.33 -0.50
C THR A 74 16.43 12.52 0.78
N CYS A 75 15.25 12.01 1.14
CA CYS A 75 15.02 11.15 2.28
C CYS A 75 13.84 10.20 2.00
N THR A 76 13.59 9.27 2.91
CA THR A 76 12.39 8.41 2.91
C THR A 76 11.78 8.36 4.31
N THR A 77 10.46 8.24 4.40
CA THR A 77 9.79 8.02 5.68
C THR A 77 9.77 6.56 6.11
N CYS A 78 10.33 5.63 5.33
CA CYS A 78 10.37 4.19 5.62
C CYS A 78 11.55 3.79 6.51
N SER A 79 11.38 2.77 7.35
CA SER A 79 12.47 2.34 8.25
C SER A 79 13.68 1.76 7.50
N PHE A 80 13.49 1.16 6.31
CA PHE A 80 14.58 0.84 5.39
C PHE A 80 15.01 2.11 4.65
N SER A 81 16.24 2.59 4.90
CA SER A 81 16.76 3.82 4.30
C SER A 81 17.21 3.66 2.84
N GLU A 82 17.06 2.44 2.30
CA GLU A 82 17.25 2.10 0.88
C GLU A 82 15.92 2.06 0.10
N ASP A 83 14.78 2.20 0.78
CA ASP A 83 13.44 2.19 0.16
C ASP A 83 12.91 3.62 -0.07
N PHE A 84 12.91 4.05 -1.33
CA PHE A 84 12.33 5.33 -1.77
C PHE A 84 11.07 5.11 -2.61
N SER A 85 10.48 3.92 -2.53
CA SER A 85 9.16 3.67 -3.10
C SER A 85 8.15 4.64 -2.50
N ASN A 86 7.08 4.93 -3.23
CA ASN A 86 5.95 5.66 -2.70
C ASN A 86 4.75 4.73 -2.57
N TYR A 87 4.07 4.89 -1.44
CA TYR A 87 2.90 4.12 -1.06
C TYR A 87 1.83 5.10 -0.61
N TRP A 88 0.65 5.02 -1.18
CA TRP A 88 -0.46 5.88 -0.75
C TRP A 88 -1.81 5.20 -0.90
N THR A 89 -2.76 5.71 -0.12
CA THR A 89 -4.14 5.23 -0.09
C THR A 89 -5.06 6.41 0.22
N ALA A 90 -6.35 6.27 -0.05
CA ALA A 90 -7.33 7.30 0.25
C ALA A 90 -7.43 7.59 1.75
N VAL A 91 -7.85 8.81 2.08
CA VAL A 91 -8.00 9.26 3.48
C VAL A 91 -9.39 8.96 4.01
N LEU A 92 -9.47 8.45 5.25
CA LEU A 92 -10.72 8.22 5.96
C LEU A 92 -11.21 9.49 6.68
N TYR A 93 -12.51 9.77 6.57
CA TYR A 93 -13.21 10.82 7.30
C TYR A 93 -14.35 10.23 8.14
N PHE A 94 -14.65 10.89 9.26
CA PHE A 94 -15.84 10.69 10.06
C PHE A 94 -16.87 11.75 9.71
N ARG A 95 -18.09 11.36 9.39
CA ARG A 95 -19.26 12.22 9.20
C ARG A 95 -20.07 12.27 10.48
N ALA A 96 -20.12 13.44 11.11
CA ALA A 96 -20.89 13.68 12.31
C ALA A 96 -22.39 13.83 12.03
N ARG A 97 -23.18 13.74 13.10
CA ARG A 97 -24.63 13.91 13.11
C ARG A 97 -25.11 15.22 12.47
N ASN A 98 -24.33 16.30 12.60
CA ASN A 98 -24.64 17.61 12.00
C ASN A 98 -24.29 17.70 10.50
N GLY A 99 -23.81 16.61 9.89
CA GLY A 99 -23.42 16.54 8.49
C GLY A 99 -21.97 16.96 8.19
N THR A 100 -21.24 17.48 9.18
CA THR A 100 -19.83 17.88 8.99
C THR A 100 -18.88 16.68 9.04
N TYR A 101 -17.73 16.82 8.38
CA TYR A 101 -16.71 15.80 8.28
C TYR A 101 -15.47 16.18 9.09
N LYS A 102 -14.79 15.17 9.63
CA LYS A 102 -13.49 15.30 10.30
C LYS A 102 -12.58 14.19 9.84
N ARG A 103 -11.36 14.53 9.45
CA ARG A 103 -10.35 13.52 9.09
C ARG A 103 -10.06 12.58 10.25
N VAL A 104 -10.03 11.29 9.98
CA VAL A 104 -9.58 10.27 10.92
C VAL A 104 -8.06 10.17 10.81
N PRO A 105 -7.29 10.28 11.91
CA PRO A 105 -5.84 10.14 11.84
C PRO A 105 -5.43 8.66 11.76
N GLN A 106 -4.28 8.37 11.15
CA GLN A 106 -3.66 7.05 11.23
C GLN A 106 -2.92 6.86 12.57
N ALA A 107 -3.04 5.67 13.15
CA ALA A 107 -2.18 5.22 14.25
C ALA A 107 -0.96 4.51 13.68
N SER A 108 0.23 4.83 14.21
CA SER A 108 1.43 4.06 13.87
C SER A 108 1.47 2.75 14.66
N GLN A 109 2.00 1.71 14.03
CA GLN A 109 2.22 0.40 14.66
C GLN A 109 3.59 0.32 15.38
N ILE A 110 4.39 1.39 15.33
CA ILE A 110 5.67 1.50 16.05
C ILE A 110 5.70 2.78 16.91
N ASN A 111 6.39 2.70 18.04
CA ASN A 111 6.50 3.83 18.95
C ASN A 111 7.28 5.00 18.34
N GLY A 112 6.74 6.21 18.54
CA GLY A 112 7.37 7.46 18.12
C GLY A 112 7.15 7.85 16.66
N ALA A 113 6.56 6.99 15.83
CA ALA A 113 6.27 7.32 14.43
C ALA A 113 4.98 8.12 14.30
N THR A 114 4.94 9.02 13.33
CA THR A 114 3.77 9.85 13.05
C THR A 114 2.93 9.22 11.94
N GLY A 115 1.77 8.68 12.29
CA GLY A 115 0.82 8.07 11.35
C GLY A 115 1.47 7.03 10.42
N GLY A 116 1.07 7.07 9.15
CA GLY A 116 1.71 6.32 8.07
C GLY A 116 1.14 4.93 7.81
N ILE A 117 1.95 4.07 7.18
CA ILE A 117 1.55 2.76 6.65
C ILE A 117 2.57 1.70 7.12
N THR A 118 2.09 0.53 7.53
CA THR A 118 2.96 -0.67 7.63
C THR A 118 2.96 -1.39 6.29
N VAL A 119 4.13 -1.54 5.70
CA VAL A 119 4.34 -2.16 4.38
C VAL A 119 4.94 -3.55 4.56
N TYR A 120 4.45 -4.49 3.76
CA TYR A 120 4.96 -5.84 3.68
C TYR A 120 5.43 -6.17 2.26
N TYR A 121 6.51 -6.95 2.16
CA TYR A 121 6.92 -7.65 0.94
C TYR A 121 7.08 -9.12 1.29
N MET A 122 6.30 -9.99 0.65
CA MET A 122 6.18 -11.39 1.04
C MET A 122 6.27 -12.32 -0.17
N GLN A 123 6.96 -13.44 0.00
CA GLN A 123 7.04 -14.50 -1.01
C GLN A 123 5.84 -15.44 -0.93
N ASP A 124 5.35 -15.72 0.27
CA ASP A 124 4.20 -16.57 0.58
C ASP A 124 3.34 -15.96 1.70
N ALA A 125 2.25 -16.64 2.08
CA ALA A 125 1.32 -16.22 3.12
C ALA A 125 2.03 -15.77 4.42
N LEU A 126 1.45 -14.78 5.11
CA LEU A 126 1.96 -14.27 6.41
C LEU A 126 2.24 -15.37 7.45
N TYR A 127 1.44 -16.44 7.46
CA TYR A 127 1.59 -17.56 8.39
C TYR A 127 2.66 -18.58 7.96
N ASP A 128 3.10 -18.57 6.69
CA ASP A 128 4.19 -19.44 6.22
C ASP A 128 5.53 -18.75 6.46
N GLN A 129 6.15 -19.06 7.60
CA GLN A 129 7.46 -18.51 7.96
C GLN A 129 8.61 -19.04 7.08
N GLN A 130 8.37 -20.05 6.22
CA GLN A 130 9.42 -20.59 5.36
C GLN A 130 9.58 -19.80 4.05
N GLN A 131 8.55 -19.05 3.60
CA GLN A 131 8.61 -18.11 2.47
C GLN A 131 9.30 -18.67 1.20
N LYS A 132 8.98 -19.93 0.86
CA LYS A 132 9.71 -20.82 -0.06
C LYS A 132 9.66 -20.40 -1.53
N SER A 133 8.68 -19.60 -1.90
CA SER A 133 8.43 -19.24 -3.30
C SER A 133 9.47 -18.27 -3.81
N LYS A 134 10.10 -18.56 -4.95
CA LYS A 134 11.01 -17.61 -5.60
C LYS A 134 10.24 -16.45 -6.21
N VAL A 135 10.73 -15.23 -5.98
CA VAL A 135 10.15 -14.00 -6.54
C VAL A 135 11.20 -13.14 -7.21
N LYS A 136 10.76 -12.31 -8.16
CA LYS A 136 11.57 -11.26 -8.77
C LYS A 136 11.15 -9.90 -8.21
N ALA A 137 12.10 -9.13 -7.70
CA ALA A 137 11.87 -7.76 -7.30
C ALA A 137 11.42 -6.90 -8.49
N PHE A 138 10.68 -5.84 -8.17
CA PHE A 138 10.17 -4.91 -9.17
C PHE A 138 11.33 -4.17 -9.87
N PRO A 139 11.26 -3.96 -11.20
CA PRO A 139 12.25 -3.15 -11.92
C PRO A 139 12.06 -1.64 -11.67
N PRO A 140 13.12 -0.82 -11.85
CA PRO A 140 12.99 0.64 -11.82
C PRO A 140 11.87 1.15 -12.72
N GLY A 141 11.17 2.17 -12.24
CA GLY A 141 9.98 2.68 -12.86
C GLY A 141 8.73 1.96 -12.37
N PHE A 142 8.70 0.64 -12.17
CA PHE A 142 7.48 -0.15 -11.93
C PHE A 142 6.44 0.50 -11.01
N ARG A 143 5.15 0.43 -11.38
CA ARG A 143 4.04 0.90 -10.56
C ARG A 143 2.82 0.01 -10.72
N MET A 144 1.93 0.04 -9.75
CA MET A 144 0.64 -0.65 -9.85
C MET A 144 -0.39 -0.02 -8.93
N PHE A 145 -1.64 -0.31 -9.22
CA PHE A 145 -2.81 0.14 -8.49
C PHE A 145 -3.68 -1.08 -8.12
N THR A 146 -4.38 -1.02 -6.99
CA THR A 146 -5.39 -2.01 -6.61
C THR A 146 -6.64 -1.34 -6.03
N GLY A 147 -7.81 -1.92 -6.27
CA GLY A 147 -9.10 -1.39 -5.83
C GLY A 147 -9.91 -0.77 -6.96
N ASP A 148 -11.04 -0.14 -6.63
CA ASP A 148 -11.93 0.49 -7.60
C ASP A 148 -12.76 1.58 -6.92
N VAL A 149 -12.44 2.84 -7.21
CA VAL A 149 -13.08 4.00 -6.58
C VAL A 149 -14.59 4.12 -6.89
N GLN A 150 -15.07 3.40 -7.92
CA GLN A 150 -16.49 3.38 -8.31
C GLN A 150 -17.26 2.21 -7.69
N ALA A 151 -16.60 1.29 -6.99
CA ALA A 151 -17.28 0.14 -6.40
C ALA A 151 -18.21 0.56 -5.24
N ARG A 152 -19.40 -0.03 -5.20
CA ARG A 152 -20.45 0.18 -4.19
C ARG A 152 -21.09 -1.12 -3.72
N THR A 153 -20.72 -2.26 -4.33
CA THR A 153 -21.21 -3.58 -3.93
C THR A 153 -20.08 -4.59 -3.78
N LYS A 154 -20.39 -5.68 -3.06
CA LYS A 154 -19.47 -6.81 -2.86
C LYS A 154 -19.05 -7.46 -4.17
N GLU A 155 -19.96 -7.54 -5.14
CA GLU A 155 -19.73 -8.20 -6.43
C GLU A 155 -18.69 -7.42 -7.26
N GLN A 156 -18.75 -6.10 -7.23
CA GLN A 156 -17.81 -5.23 -7.96
C GLN A 156 -16.37 -5.37 -7.43
N VAL A 157 -16.22 -5.61 -6.12
CA VAL A 157 -14.90 -5.76 -5.48
C VAL A 157 -14.38 -7.19 -5.46
N ALA A 158 -15.18 -8.18 -5.87
CA ALA A 158 -14.81 -9.59 -5.77
C ALA A 158 -13.51 -9.95 -6.51
N ARG A 159 -13.14 -9.16 -7.54
CA ARG A 159 -11.88 -9.32 -8.28
C ARG A 159 -10.64 -8.86 -7.50
N PHE A 160 -10.78 -7.90 -6.59
CA PHE A 160 -9.69 -7.42 -5.74
C PHE A 160 -9.61 -8.31 -4.51
N ARG A 161 -8.87 -9.42 -4.68
CA ARG A 161 -8.75 -10.44 -3.65
C ARG A 161 -8.07 -9.81 -2.43
N GLN A 162 -8.90 -9.49 -1.43
CA GLN A 162 -8.55 -9.11 -0.07
C GLN A 162 -8.12 -7.64 0.17
N ASN A 163 -8.87 -6.68 -0.38
CA ASN A 163 -8.96 -5.35 0.26
C ASN A 163 -9.95 -5.45 1.43
N THR A 164 -9.43 -5.52 2.66
CA THR A 164 -10.21 -5.92 3.84
C THR A 164 -10.16 -4.89 4.95
N TYR A 165 -11.19 -4.94 5.80
CA TYR A 165 -11.33 -4.18 7.03
C TYR A 165 -11.33 -5.13 8.23
N THR A 166 -10.73 -4.70 9.32
CA THR A 166 -10.81 -5.37 10.61
C THR A 166 -11.16 -4.36 11.69
N CYS A 167 -12.31 -4.56 12.34
CA CYS A 167 -12.70 -3.76 13.50
C CYS A 167 -11.88 -4.21 14.72
N MET A 168 -10.87 -3.43 15.11
CA MET A 168 -9.89 -3.87 16.10
C MET A 168 -10.44 -3.77 17.53
N LYS A 169 -10.34 -4.87 18.29
CA LYS A 169 -10.59 -4.87 19.75
C LYS A 169 -9.35 -4.44 20.53
N ASN A 170 -8.17 -4.79 20.00
CA ASN A 170 -6.84 -4.45 20.52
C ASN A 170 -5.81 -4.51 19.36
N ALA A 171 -4.56 -4.14 19.63
CA ALA A 171 -3.49 -4.10 18.62
C ALA A 171 -3.19 -5.45 17.93
N GLY A 172 -3.55 -6.58 18.56
CA GLY A 172 -3.38 -7.93 18.01
C GLY A 172 -4.59 -8.47 17.25
N THR A 173 -5.68 -7.71 17.12
CA THR A 173 -6.87 -8.16 16.39
C THR A 173 -6.57 -8.24 14.88
N ARG A 174 -6.81 -9.39 14.26
CA ARG A 174 -6.64 -9.61 12.80
C ARG A 174 -7.90 -10.18 12.13
N GLU A 175 -8.86 -10.64 12.92
CA GLU A 175 -10.08 -11.28 12.44
C GLU A 175 -11.31 -10.86 13.27
N PRO A 176 -12.54 -10.99 12.72
CA PRO A 176 -12.81 -11.32 11.32
C PRO A 176 -12.48 -10.17 10.36
N GLU A 177 -12.19 -10.51 9.10
CA GLU A 177 -12.08 -9.54 8.00
C GLU A 177 -13.45 -9.30 7.35
N SER A 178 -13.73 -8.06 6.96
CA SER A 178 -14.88 -7.67 6.11
C SER A 178 -14.41 -6.95 4.84
N LEU A 179 -15.30 -6.79 3.86
CA LEU A 179 -15.03 -6.06 2.61
C LEU A 179 -15.60 -4.64 2.61
N ASP A 180 -16.40 -4.31 3.62
CA ASP A 180 -17.06 -3.04 3.85
C ASP A 180 -16.69 -2.48 5.23
N PHE A 181 -17.07 -1.22 5.47
CA PHE A 181 -16.82 -0.58 6.74
C PHE A 181 -17.49 -1.33 7.91
N PRO A 182 -16.82 -1.44 9.06
CA PRO A 182 -17.44 -1.92 10.29
C PRO A 182 -18.71 -1.13 10.63
N LYS A 183 -19.78 -1.84 10.99
CA LYS A 183 -21.08 -1.25 11.39
C LYS A 183 -21.14 -0.91 12.89
N THR A 184 -20.08 -1.18 13.62
CA THR A 184 -19.96 -0.95 15.05
C THR A 184 -18.71 -0.15 15.38
N THR A 185 -18.67 0.41 16.58
CA THR A 185 -17.49 1.09 17.10
C THR A 185 -16.34 0.09 17.27
N CYS A 186 -15.11 0.54 16.99
CA CYS A 186 -13.91 -0.28 17.08
C CYS A 186 -13.00 0.26 18.19
N ALA A 187 -12.77 -0.54 19.23
CA ALA A 187 -12.10 -0.10 20.45
C ALA A 187 -10.64 0.30 20.24
N ALA A 188 -9.97 -0.27 19.23
CA ALA A 188 -8.57 -0.02 18.92
C ALA A 188 -8.35 0.54 17.50
N GLY A 189 -9.41 1.05 16.86
CA GLY A 189 -9.34 1.56 15.48
C GLY A 189 -9.85 0.57 14.43
N ILE A 190 -9.80 1.01 13.17
CA ILE A 190 -10.10 0.18 12.01
C ILE A 190 -8.79 -0.11 11.29
N MET A 191 -8.42 -1.39 11.18
CA MET A 191 -7.31 -1.81 10.33
C MET A 191 -7.82 -2.07 8.91
N ILE A 192 -7.07 -1.59 7.93
CA ILE A 192 -7.38 -1.75 6.53
C ILE A 192 -6.18 -2.35 5.85
N ASN A 193 -6.40 -3.48 5.17
CA ASN A 193 -5.38 -4.21 4.45
C ASN A 193 -5.66 -4.10 2.94
N GLN A 194 -4.63 -3.76 2.17
CA GLN A 194 -4.72 -3.67 0.71
C GLN A 194 -3.64 -4.55 0.10
N ARG A 195 -4.06 -5.58 -0.62
CA ARG A 195 -3.16 -6.62 -1.14
C ARG A 195 -3.07 -6.50 -2.65
N PHE A 196 -1.85 -6.23 -3.12
CA PHE A 196 -1.59 -6.10 -4.55
C PHE A 196 -1.46 -7.48 -5.23
N PRO A 197 -1.72 -7.57 -6.54
CA PRO A 197 -1.52 -8.80 -7.29
C PRO A 197 -0.03 -9.20 -7.34
N THR A 198 0.24 -10.49 -7.58
CA THR A 198 1.58 -11.09 -7.41
C THR A 198 2.16 -11.73 -8.67
N CYS A 199 1.48 -11.61 -9.79
CA CYS A 199 1.90 -12.15 -11.07
C CYS A 199 2.05 -11.01 -12.08
N TRP A 200 3.26 -10.79 -12.56
CA TRP A 200 3.62 -9.75 -13.53
C TRP A 200 3.78 -10.34 -14.93
N ASP A 201 3.38 -9.62 -15.97
CA ASP A 201 3.57 -10.00 -17.38
C ASP A 201 5.05 -10.14 -17.80
N GLY A 202 5.97 -9.61 -16.99
CA GLY A 202 7.41 -9.69 -17.21
C GLY A 202 7.95 -8.68 -18.23
N VAL A 203 7.09 -7.81 -18.76
CA VAL A 203 7.40 -6.89 -19.86
C VAL A 203 7.07 -5.46 -19.48
N ASN A 204 5.86 -5.17 -19.04
CA ASN A 204 5.36 -3.81 -18.88
C ASN A 204 5.60 -3.28 -17.47
N LEU A 205 6.25 -2.12 -17.35
CA LEU A 205 6.45 -1.43 -16.06
C LEU A 205 5.19 -0.72 -15.56
N ASP A 206 4.15 -0.68 -16.41
CA ASP A 206 2.88 -0.03 -16.18
C ASP A 206 1.86 -0.45 -17.25
N SER A 207 0.59 -0.25 -16.98
CA SER A 207 -0.49 -0.32 -17.97
C SER A 207 -1.34 0.96 -17.90
N PRO A 208 -2.15 1.32 -18.92
CA PRO A 208 -2.96 2.54 -18.88
C PRO A 208 -3.90 2.65 -17.67
N ASP A 209 -4.30 1.52 -17.11
CA ASP A 209 -5.13 1.41 -15.90
C ASP A 209 -4.32 1.10 -14.63
N HIS A 210 -2.99 1.02 -14.74
CA HIS A 210 -2.05 0.63 -13.68
C HIS A 210 -2.31 -0.76 -13.06
N MET A 211 -3.16 -1.59 -13.69
CA MET A 211 -3.58 -2.89 -13.18
C MET A 211 -3.27 -4.05 -14.14
N THR A 212 -3.60 -3.93 -15.43
CA THR A 212 -3.64 -5.06 -16.39
C THR A 212 -2.31 -5.71 -16.74
N HIS A 213 -1.18 -5.08 -16.40
CA HIS A 213 0.14 -5.71 -16.47
C HIS A 213 0.42 -6.65 -15.27
N MET A 214 -0.51 -6.70 -14.31
CA MET A 214 -0.50 -7.53 -13.12
C MET A 214 -1.74 -8.44 -13.08
N SER A 215 -1.60 -9.59 -12.43
CA SER A 215 -2.69 -10.54 -12.20
C SER A 215 -2.58 -11.18 -10.82
N TYR A 216 -3.73 -11.56 -10.28
CA TYR A 216 -3.78 -12.53 -9.17
C TYR A 216 -3.48 -13.95 -9.71
N PRO A 217 -3.16 -14.91 -8.82
CA PRO A 217 -2.99 -16.31 -9.22
C PRO A 217 -4.18 -16.86 -10.00
N GLU A 218 -3.89 -17.67 -11.02
CA GLU A 218 -4.89 -18.24 -11.95
C GLU A 218 -5.91 -19.11 -11.20
N THR A 219 -5.42 -19.87 -10.22
CA THR A 219 -6.22 -20.67 -9.30
C THR A 219 -5.80 -20.40 -7.86
N GLY A 220 -6.73 -20.58 -6.90
CA GLY A 220 -6.45 -20.34 -5.49
C GLY A 220 -6.23 -18.87 -5.13
N THR A 221 -5.41 -18.60 -4.11
CA THR A 221 -5.00 -17.26 -3.67
C THR A 221 -3.49 -17.18 -3.51
N PHE A 222 -2.98 -16.00 -3.17
CA PHE A 222 -1.58 -15.85 -2.75
C PHE A 222 -1.27 -16.76 -1.56
N GLU A 223 -2.18 -16.85 -0.59
CA GLU A 223 -2.03 -17.66 0.62
C GLU A 223 -1.98 -19.16 0.33
N SER A 224 -2.71 -19.62 -0.68
CA SER A 224 -2.65 -21.02 -1.10
C SER A 224 -1.47 -21.33 -2.02
N GLY A 225 -0.62 -20.33 -2.32
CA GLY A 225 0.53 -20.48 -3.23
C GLY A 225 0.13 -20.77 -4.68
N GLY A 226 -1.01 -20.24 -5.13
CA GLY A 226 -1.52 -20.48 -6.49
C GLY A 226 -0.52 -20.07 -7.60
N PRO A 227 -0.50 -20.79 -8.74
CA PRO A 227 0.41 -20.47 -9.83
C PRO A 227 0.00 -19.18 -10.55
N CYS A 228 1.00 -18.50 -11.09
CA CYS A 228 0.75 -17.38 -11.99
C CYS A 228 0.26 -17.87 -13.36
N PRO A 229 -0.70 -17.17 -13.99
CA PRO A 229 -1.17 -17.54 -15.32
C PRO A 229 -0.05 -17.37 -16.35
N ALA A 230 -0.14 -18.08 -17.47
CA ALA A 230 0.85 -17.99 -18.55
C ALA A 230 0.99 -16.57 -19.14
N THR A 231 -0.06 -15.74 -19.03
CA THR A 231 -0.04 -14.33 -19.44
C THR A 231 0.75 -13.43 -18.48
N HIS A 232 0.95 -13.86 -17.24
CA HIS A 232 1.66 -13.13 -16.19
C HIS A 232 2.70 -14.01 -15.48
N PRO A 233 3.70 -14.55 -16.20
CA PRO A 233 4.48 -15.68 -15.71
C PRO A 233 5.49 -15.32 -14.60
N VAL A 234 5.72 -14.03 -14.32
CA VAL A 234 6.74 -13.60 -13.36
C VAL A 234 6.13 -13.40 -11.99
N ARG A 235 6.45 -14.28 -11.04
CA ARG A 235 6.06 -14.09 -9.63
C ARG A 235 6.87 -12.96 -9.00
N VAL A 236 6.19 -12.01 -8.37
CA VAL A 236 6.78 -10.89 -7.63
C VAL A 236 6.39 -10.99 -6.14
N PRO A 237 7.10 -10.33 -5.21
CA PRO A 237 6.68 -10.29 -3.82
C PRO A 237 5.30 -9.64 -3.69
N GLN A 238 4.42 -10.17 -2.82
CA GLN A 238 3.19 -9.47 -2.48
C GLN A 238 3.51 -8.21 -1.70
N VAL A 239 3.12 -7.08 -2.27
CA VAL A 239 3.03 -5.81 -1.56
C VAL A 239 1.71 -5.78 -0.80
N LEU A 240 1.76 -5.56 0.51
CA LEU A 240 0.59 -5.36 1.35
C LEU A 240 0.75 -4.06 2.13
N PHE A 241 -0.29 -3.24 2.12
CA PHE A 241 -0.42 -2.09 3.01
C PHE A 241 -1.34 -2.46 4.17
N GLU A 242 -0.87 -2.26 5.39
CA GLU A 242 -1.68 -2.30 6.61
C GLU A 242 -1.73 -0.88 7.19
N VAL A 243 -2.92 -0.28 7.16
CA VAL A 243 -3.19 1.05 7.69
C VAL A 243 -4.14 0.92 8.87
N VAL A 244 -3.75 1.46 10.04
CA VAL A 244 -4.65 1.54 11.20
C VAL A 244 -5.19 2.96 11.29
N TRP A 245 -6.50 3.12 11.15
CA TRP A 245 -7.20 4.37 11.36
C TRP A 245 -7.64 4.48 12.82
N ASP A 246 -7.19 5.53 13.52
CA ASP A 246 -7.53 5.77 14.92
C ASP A 246 -8.95 6.34 15.04
N THR A 247 -9.93 5.45 15.00
CA THR A 247 -11.34 5.79 15.13
C THR A 247 -11.80 5.97 16.58
N LYS A 248 -10.91 5.80 17.58
CA LYS A 248 -11.30 5.79 19.00
C LYS A 248 -12.02 7.06 19.43
N LYS A 249 -11.56 8.21 18.94
CA LYS A 249 -12.15 9.53 19.21
C LYS A 249 -13.56 9.71 18.64
N PHE A 250 -13.98 8.83 17.73
CA PHE A 250 -15.27 8.87 17.05
C PHE A 250 -16.21 7.74 17.52
N ASN A 251 -15.87 7.03 18.61
CA ASN A 251 -16.70 5.94 19.13
C ASN A 251 -17.94 6.42 19.92
N ASN A 252 -18.09 7.73 20.16
CA ASN A 252 -19.30 8.26 20.78
C ASN A 252 -20.48 8.22 19.80
N LYS A 253 -21.37 7.23 19.98
CA LYS A 253 -22.54 7.04 19.09
C LYS A 253 -23.51 8.23 19.08
N ALA A 254 -23.49 9.11 20.07
CA ALA A 254 -24.32 10.32 20.06
C ALA A 254 -23.93 11.29 18.92
N ASP A 255 -22.68 11.20 18.45
CA ASP A 255 -22.14 12.02 17.36
C ASP A 255 -22.38 11.40 15.98
N TRP A 256 -22.93 10.17 15.90
CA TRP A 256 -23.16 9.46 14.64
C TRP A 256 -24.47 9.92 13.95
N PRO A 257 -24.62 9.70 12.63
CA PRO A 257 -25.87 9.94 11.93
C PRO A 257 -27.06 9.22 12.59
N THR A 258 -28.19 9.93 12.76
CA THR A 258 -29.38 9.41 13.46
C THR A 258 -30.19 8.39 12.65
N ASP A 259 -30.00 8.36 11.34
CA ASP A 259 -30.61 7.40 10.42
C ASP A 259 -29.92 6.02 10.46
N GLY A 260 -28.85 5.87 11.26
CA GLY A 260 -28.07 4.65 11.34
C GLY A 260 -27.14 4.43 10.15
N SER A 261 -26.97 5.44 9.29
CA SER A 261 -26.02 5.38 8.18
C SER A 261 -24.58 5.27 8.67
N GLN A 262 -23.73 4.68 7.83
CA GLN A 262 -22.30 4.52 8.10
C GLN A 262 -21.65 5.91 8.36
N PRO A 263 -21.00 6.13 9.52
CA PRO A 263 -20.33 7.39 9.82
C PRO A 263 -18.97 7.54 9.13
N PHE A 264 -18.35 6.46 8.66
CA PHE A 264 -17.04 6.53 8.02
C PHE A 264 -17.17 6.64 6.50
N VAL A 265 -16.39 7.54 5.92
CA VAL A 265 -16.48 7.90 4.50
C VAL A 265 -15.07 8.09 3.97
N TRP A 266 -14.77 7.49 2.81
CA TRP A 266 -13.53 7.77 2.10
C TRP A 266 -13.52 9.20 1.54
N SER A 267 -12.33 9.76 1.33
CA SER A 267 -12.14 11.15 0.87
C SER A 267 -12.79 11.47 -0.49
N PHE A 268 -13.11 10.45 -1.28
CA PHE A 268 -13.86 10.56 -2.54
C PHE A 268 -15.36 10.25 -2.40
N GLY A 269 -15.87 10.24 -1.16
CA GLY A 269 -17.30 10.17 -0.86
C GLY A 269 -17.87 8.78 -0.62
N ASP A 270 -17.14 7.69 -0.85
CA ASP A 270 -17.68 6.34 -0.60
C ASP A 270 -17.89 6.09 0.90
N ALA A 271 -19.16 5.93 1.30
CA ALA A 271 -19.57 5.54 2.64
C ALA A 271 -19.99 4.06 2.73
N THR A 272 -19.89 3.30 1.63
CA THR A 272 -20.11 1.85 1.64
C THR A 272 -18.87 1.10 2.14
N GLY A 273 -17.68 1.60 1.81
CA GLY A 273 -16.39 0.98 2.11
C GLY A 273 -15.89 0.04 1.01
N TYR A 274 -16.69 -0.26 -0.01
CA TYR A 274 -16.25 -1.14 -1.10
C TYR A 274 -15.18 -0.48 -1.99
N ALA A 275 -15.14 0.85 -2.07
CA ALA A 275 -14.35 1.54 -3.06
C ALA A 275 -12.87 1.75 -2.70
N ASN A 276 -12.37 1.07 -1.66
CA ASN A 276 -11.02 1.30 -1.16
C ASN A 276 -9.94 0.94 -2.21
N HIS A 277 -8.89 1.76 -2.26
CA HIS A 277 -7.85 1.67 -3.28
C HIS A 277 -6.47 2.08 -2.75
N ALA A 278 -5.43 1.58 -3.40
CA ALA A 278 -4.04 1.86 -3.06
C ALA A 278 -3.15 1.90 -4.30
N ASP A 279 -2.12 2.71 -4.18
CA ASP A 279 -1.16 2.99 -5.23
C ASP A 279 0.26 2.68 -4.76
N TYR A 280 1.05 2.14 -5.68
CA TYR A 280 2.43 1.78 -5.43
C TYR A 280 3.33 2.21 -6.59
N VAL A 281 4.42 2.88 -6.26
CA VAL A 281 5.52 3.18 -7.19
C VAL A 281 6.80 2.66 -6.59
N PHE A 282 7.50 1.79 -7.30
CA PHE A 282 8.75 1.19 -6.87
C PHE A 282 9.89 2.21 -6.85
N GLY A 283 10.67 2.19 -5.77
CA GLY A 283 11.82 3.07 -5.59
C GLY A 283 12.91 2.51 -4.68
N TRP A 284 13.03 1.19 -4.52
CA TRP A 284 14.18 0.63 -3.81
C TRP A 284 15.48 0.90 -4.58
N LYS A 285 16.54 1.26 -3.85
CA LYS A 285 17.85 1.53 -4.44
C LYS A 285 18.53 0.27 -4.94
N ASN A 286 19.04 0.32 -6.17
CA ASN A 286 19.87 -0.72 -6.77
C ASN A 286 19.24 -2.12 -6.63
N ASP A 287 19.98 -3.07 -6.08
CA ASP A 287 19.57 -4.45 -5.83
C ASP A 287 18.94 -4.67 -4.44
N ALA A 288 18.70 -3.62 -3.65
CA ALA A 288 18.39 -3.76 -2.22
C ALA A 288 17.17 -4.66 -1.95
N LEU A 289 16.06 -4.48 -2.69
CA LEU A 289 14.88 -5.33 -2.52
C LEU A 289 15.17 -6.77 -2.94
N GLN A 290 15.81 -6.98 -4.10
CA GLN A 290 16.13 -8.34 -4.56
C GLN A 290 17.07 -9.05 -3.59
N ARG A 291 18.11 -8.37 -3.11
CA ARG A 291 19.04 -8.89 -2.08
C ARG A 291 18.31 -9.29 -0.80
N LEU A 292 17.33 -8.49 -0.37
CA LEU A 292 16.50 -8.80 0.80
C LEU A 292 15.60 -10.01 0.55
N MET A 293 14.95 -10.10 -0.62
CA MET A 293 14.14 -11.26 -1.02
C MET A 293 14.98 -12.52 -1.15
N ASP A 294 16.21 -12.38 -1.62
CA ASP A 294 17.18 -13.46 -1.76
C ASP A 294 17.96 -13.73 -0.46
N THR A 295 17.51 -13.27 0.71
CA THR A 295 18.13 -13.62 2.00
C THR A 295 17.11 -14.25 2.97
N PRO A 296 17.37 -15.41 3.60
CA PRO A 296 16.37 -16.06 4.43
C PRO A 296 16.07 -15.22 5.68
N CYS A 297 14.84 -14.76 5.84
CA CYS A 297 14.45 -13.97 7.00
C CYS A 297 12.94 -13.83 7.17
N VAL A 298 12.53 -13.67 8.43
CA VAL A 298 11.18 -13.21 8.78
C VAL A 298 11.34 -11.94 9.59
N VAL A 299 10.99 -10.81 8.97
CA VAL A 299 11.07 -9.45 9.52
C VAL A 299 12.53 -8.96 9.72
N ASN A 300 12.82 -7.70 9.36
CA ASN A 300 14.09 -6.97 9.53
C ASN A 300 15.37 -7.54 8.87
N CYS A 301 15.43 -8.83 8.52
CA CYS A 301 16.45 -9.44 7.64
C CYS A 301 17.92 -9.06 7.91
N PRO A 302 18.44 -9.19 9.14
CA PRO A 302 19.77 -8.71 9.49
C PRO A 302 20.89 -9.37 8.66
N ALA A 303 20.73 -10.63 8.25
CA ALA A 303 21.69 -11.34 7.40
C ALA A 303 21.88 -10.69 6.02
N ALA A 304 20.89 -9.93 5.54
CA ALA A 304 20.98 -9.19 4.27
C ALA A 304 21.76 -7.87 4.41
N ASN A 305 22.17 -7.52 5.64
CA ASN A 305 22.77 -6.23 6.00
C ASN A 305 21.96 -5.03 5.44
N PRO A 306 20.66 -4.91 5.80
CA PRO A 306 19.84 -3.81 5.34
C PRO A 306 20.28 -2.50 5.97
N LYS A 307 20.21 -1.41 5.21
CA LYS A 307 20.35 -0.09 5.80
C LYS A 307 18.99 0.35 6.33
N THR A 308 18.96 0.67 7.61
CA THR A 308 17.78 1.17 8.31
C THR A 308 18.03 2.55 8.89
N GLN A 309 16.97 3.20 9.35
CA GLN A 309 17.03 4.49 10.02
C GLN A 309 16.12 4.51 11.25
N THR A 310 16.35 5.50 12.12
CA THR A 310 15.53 5.70 13.32
C THR A 310 14.19 6.31 12.95
N THR A 311 13.18 6.10 13.82
CA THR A 311 11.88 6.75 13.71
C THR A 311 11.97 8.29 13.67
N ALA A 312 12.94 8.87 14.39
CA ALA A 312 13.17 10.31 14.36
C ALA A 312 13.60 10.79 12.97
N ASN A 313 14.42 10.02 12.24
CA ASN A 313 14.81 10.36 10.88
C ASN A 313 13.66 10.15 9.88
N MET A 314 12.85 9.10 10.06
CA MET A 314 11.63 8.90 9.29
C MET A 314 10.67 10.10 9.41
N ASN A 315 10.41 10.57 10.63
CA ASN A 315 9.52 11.70 10.87
C ASN A 315 10.09 13.03 10.35
N LYS A 316 11.41 13.24 10.40
CA LYS A 316 12.07 14.42 9.83
C LYS A 316 11.90 14.54 8.31
N CYS A 317 11.57 13.43 7.63
CA CYS A 317 11.37 13.41 6.20
C CYS A 317 9.97 13.90 5.77
N SER A 318 9.09 14.28 6.70
CA SER A 318 7.78 14.87 6.37
C SER A 318 7.92 16.08 5.46
N GLN A 319 6.98 16.24 4.53
CA GLN A 319 6.91 17.39 3.62
C GLN A 319 5.67 18.24 3.91
N ASN A 320 5.80 19.54 3.65
CA ASN A 320 4.65 20.43 3.64
C ASN A 320 3.75 20.10 2.44
N PRO A 321 2.42 20.18 2.60
CA PRO A 321 1.51 20.02 1.47
C PRO A 321 1.73 21.13 0.43
N VAL A 322 1.57 20.77 -0.85
CA VAL A 322 1.57 21.72 -1.98
C VAL A 322 0.19 22.34 -2.13
N VAL A 323 -0.86 21.58 -1.82
CA VAL A 323 -2.25 22.03 -1.83
C VAL A 323 -2.59 22.68 -0.50
N ASP A 324 -2.87 23.99 -0.53
CA ASP A 324 -3.37 24.73 0.64
C ASP A 324 -4.88 24.54 0.77
N GLU A 325 -5.29 23.53 1.54
CA GLU A 325 -6.69 23.26 1.84
C GLU A 325 -6.87 22.74 3.27
N ASN A 326 -8.00 23.08 3.89
CA ASN A 326 -8.30 22.62 5.24
C ASN A 326 -8.78 21.17 5.25
N ILE A 327 -7.86 20.22 5.43
CA ILE A 327 -8.19 18.80 5.57
C ILE A 327 -8.37 18.35 7.03
N ASP A 328 -7.97 19.18 7.99
CA ASP A 328 -7.91 18.81 9.41
C ASP A 328 -9.04 19.38 10.25
N GLY A 329 -9.69 20.46 9.80
CA GLY A 329 -10.83 21.07 10.47
C GLY A 329 -12.09 20.21 10.44
N TRP A 330 -13.14 20.72 11.08
CA TRP A 330 -14.50 20.27 10.77
C TRP A 330 -14.94 20.98 9.49
N ILE A 331 -15.31 20.21 8.47
CA ILE A 331 -15.63 20.72 7.12
C ILE A 331 -17.04 20.30 6.70
N ASN A 332 -17.72 21.12 5.91
CA ASN A 332 -19.12 20.85 5.49
C ASN A 332 -19.21 19.92 4.26
N GLU A 333 -18.09 19.74 3.57
CA GLU A 333 -17.92 18.85 2.42
C GLU A 333 -16.51 18.27 2.46
N LEU A 334 -16.33 17.10 1.85
CA LEU A 334 -15.01 16.50 1.70
C LEU A 334 -14.21 17.31 0.66
N PRO A 335 -12.86 17.40 0.80
CA PRO A 335 -12.05 18.11 -0.19
C PRO A 335 -12.24 17.53 -1.59
N GLY A 336 -12.35 18.41 -2.59
CA GLY A 336 -12.79 18.04 -3.94
C GLY A 336 -14.31 18.14 -4.16
N GLY A 337 -15.07 18.60 -3.16
CA GLY A 337 -16.53 18.81 -3.28
C GLY A 337 -17.35 17.53 -3.11
N TYR A 338 -16.75 16.47 -2.55
CA TYR A 338 -17.45 15.20 -2.34
C TYR A 338 -18.37 15.26 -1.13
N GLN A 339 -19.42 14.46 -1.20
CA GLN A 339 -20.36 14.18 -0.11
C GLN A 339 -20.46 12.68 0.09
N ALA A 340 -20.88 12.24 1.27
CA ALA A 340 -21.10 10.84 1.57
C ALA A 340 -22.13 10.21 0.61
N GLN A 341 -21.72 9.13 -0.06
CA GLN A 341 -22.52 8.30 -0.95
C GLN A 341 -22.66 6.91 -0.35
N TYR A 342 -23.89 6.46 -0.20
CA TYR A 342 -24.24 5.19 0.46
C TYR A 342 -24.68 4.09 -0.53
N HIS A 343 -24.64 4.38 -1.83
CA HIS A 343 -25.04 3.48 -2.92
C HIS A 343 -24.27 3.80 -4.21
#